data_AF-M5BT82-F1
#
_entry.id   AF-M5BT82-F1
#
_cell.length_a   1.000
_cell.length_b   1.000
_cell.length_c   1.000
_cell.angle_alpha   90.00
_cell.angle_beta   90.00
_cell.angle_gamma   90.00
#
_symmetry.space_group_name_H-M   'P 1'
#
loop_
_entity.id
_entity.type
_entity.pdbx_description
1 polymer ?
#
loop_
_entity_poly.entity_id
_entity_poly.type
_entity_poly.pdbx_seq_one_letter_code
_entity_poly.pdbx_strand_id
1 'polypeptide(L)'
;MPAKTVVFTDVEKFDGRSVRPLSSGEYIQMSGRAGRRGLDDRGVVIMMVNAKLEPATAKGMVKGEADRLDSAFHLGYNMVLNLMRVEGVSPEYMLERCFYQYQNGTKVPALEAQLAELEEKKAELVVPEEESISEYYEIRDQLDELGKDFRTVITHPTYALPFLQPGRLVTVKHGDQDFGWGVVVNFTQRAAPKVRAPPIRLFSADEHAE
;
A
#
# COMPACT_ATOMS: atom_id res chain seq x y z
N MET A 1 -25.68 7.75 -15.38
CA MET A 1 -26.37 6.66 -16.13
C MET A 1 -26.05 5.33 -15.46
N PRO A 2 -27.04 4.54 -15.01
CA PRO A 2 -26.84 3.20 -14.43
C PRO A 2 -26.85 2.09 -15.49
N ALA A 3 -26.16 0.98 -15.22
CA ALA A 3 -26.07 -0.20 -16.07
C ALA A 3 -26.42 -1.47 -15.29
N LYS A 4 -26.75 -2.59 -15.96
CA LYS A 4 -27.05 -3.87 -15.27
C LYS A 4 -25.79 -4.49 -14.63
N THR A 5 -24.67 -4.41 -15.34
CA THR A 5 -23.39 -5.03 -14.96
C THR A 5 -22.26 -4.03 -15.12
N VAL A 6 -21.33 -4.01 -14.16
CA VAL A 6 -20.06 -3.27 -14.24
C VAL A 6 -18.92 -4.27 -14.24
N VAL A 7 -17.94 -4.07 -15.13
CA VAL A 7 -16.77 -4.95 -15.25
C VAL A 7 -15.51 -4.10 -15.07
N PHE A 8 -14.70 -4.44 -14.07
CA PHE A 8 -13.38 -3.87 -13.86
C PHE A 8 -12.35 -4.72 -14.61
N THR A 9 -11.75 -4.15 -15.66
CA THR A 9 -10.66 -4.79 -16.42
C THR A 9 -9.33 -4.69 -15.71
N ASP A 10 -9.15 -3.63 -14.94
CA ASP A 10 -7.99 -3.40 -14.10
C ASP A 10 -8.44 -2.76 -12.77
N VAL A 11 -7.64 -2.99 -11.73
CA VAL A 11 -7.88 -2.52 -10.36
C VAL A 11 -6.83 -1.51 -9.91
N GLU A 12 -5.91 -1.16 -10.81
CA GLU A 12 -4.92 -0.11 -10.61
C GLU A 12 -5.28 1.13 -11.43
N LYS A 13 -5.00 2.30 -10.85
CA LYS A 13 -5.22 3.61 -11.47
C LYS A 13 -3.94 4.44 -11.38
N PHE A 14 -3.67 5.20 -12.44
CA PHE A 14 -2.59 6.18 -12.47
C PHE A 14 -3.12 7.56 -12.08
N ASP A 15 -2.61 8.12 -10.98
CA ASP A 15 -3.01 9.44 -10.46
C ASP A 15 -2.11 10.59 -10.97
N GLY A 16 -1.35 10.36 -12.04
CA GLY A 16 -0.39 11.33 -12.58
C GLY A 16 1.02 11.23 -12.00
N ARG A 17 1.19 10.53 -10.86
CA ARG A 17 2.50 10.31 -10.21
C ARG A 17 2.87 8.85 -10.09
N SER A 18 1.94 8.03 -9.61
CA SER A 18 2.14 6.59 -9.41
C SER A 18 0.92 5.81 -9.85
N VAL A 19 1.16 4.54 -10.17
CA VAL A 19 0.11 3.54 -10.36
C VAL A 19 -0.17 2.94 -8.99
N ARG A 20 -1.42 3.05 -8.51
CA ARG A 20 -1.85 2.52 -7.21
C ARG A 20 -3.13 1.70 -7.36
N PRO A 21 -3.42 0.77 -6.44
CA PRO A 21 -4.73 0.14 -6.38
C PRO A 21 -5.84 1.18 -6.14
N LEU A 22 -7.02 0.90 -6.67
CA LEU A 22 -8.22 1.69 -6.41
C LEU A 22 -8.54 1.70 -4.91
N SER A 23 -8.98 2.86 -4.42
CA SER A 23 -9.49 2.95 -3.05
C SER A 23 -10.87 2.28 -2.94
N SER A 24 -11.28 1.96 -1.71
CA SER A 24 -12.63 1.44 -1.46
C SER A 24 -13.71 2.45 -1.84
N GLY A 25 -13.49 3.75 -1.61
CA GLY A 25 -14.41 4.81 -2.06
C GLY A 25 -14.56 4.86 -3.59
N GLU A 26 -13.45 4.81 -4.33
CA GLU A 26 -13.45 4.75 -5.80
C GLU A 26 -14.18 3.49 -6.31
N TYR A 27 -13.92 2.34 -5.69
CA TYR A 27 -14.59 1.09 -6.01
C TYR A 27 -16.09 1.16 -5.77
N ILE A 28 -16.55 1.65 -4.61
CA ILE A 28 -17.97 1.81 -4.27
C ILE A 28 -18.66 2.75 -5.26
N GLN A 29 -18.02 3.87 -5.61
CA GLN A 29 -18.60 4.86 -6.53
C GLN A 29 -18.78 4.29 -7.93
N MET A 30 -17.82 3.49 -8.41
CA MET A 30 -17.89 2.85 -9.73
C MET A 30 -18.82 1.64 -9.74
N SER A 31 -18.70 0.76 -8.74
CA SER A 31 -19.53 -0.45 -8.62
C SER A 31 -21.01 -0.12 -8.37
N GLY A 32 -21.29 0.99 -7.68
CA GLY A 32 -22.63 1.53 -7.46
C GLY A 32 -23.38 1.98 -8.72
N ARG A 33 -22.73 1.96 -9.89
CA ARG A 33 -23.42 2.12 -11.19
C ARG A 33 -24.10 0.85 -11.68
N ALA A 34 -23.83 -0.31 -11.05
CA ALA A 34 -24.47 -1.59 -11.37
C ALA A 34 -25.85 -1.73 -10.72
N GLY A 35 -26.82 -2.23 -11.49
CA GLY A 35 -28.22 -2.40 -11.10
C GLY A 35 -29.07 -1.17 -11.39
N ARG A 36 -30.07 -1.32 -12.25
CA ARG A 36 -31.05 -0.25 -12.55
C ARG A 36 -32.28 -0.42 -11.67
N ARG A 37 -32.61 0.61 -10.90
CA ARG A 37 -33.77 0.64 -10.00
C ARG A 37 -35.06 0.30 -10.75
N GLY A 38 -35.75 -0.75 -10.33
CA GLY A 38 -37.03 -1.19 -10.89
C GLY A 38 -36.93 -2.01 -12.20
N LEU A 39 -35.74 -2.26 -12.73
CA LEU A 39 -35.54 -3.05 -13.97
C LEU A 39 -34.69 -4.31 -13.75
N ASP A 40 -33.75 -4.27 -12.80
CA ASP A 40 -32.86 -5.40 -12.53
C ASP A 40 -33.01 -5.84 -11.05
N ASP A 41 -33.09 -7.15 -10.79
CA ASP A 41 -33.22 -7.70 -9.42
C ASP A 41 -31.97 -7.46 -8.56
N ARG A 42 -30.79 -7.39 -9.20
CA ARG A 42 -29.49 -7.14 -8.57
C ARG A 42 -28.50 -6.53 -9.56
N GLY A 43 -27.56 -5.74 -9.05
CA GLY A 43 -26.37 -5.32 -9.79
C GLY A 43 -25.29 -6.41 -9.78
N VAL A 44 -24.65 -6.66 -10.92
CA VAL A 44 -23.53 -7.60 -11.02
C VAL A 44 -22.24 -6.82 -11.23
N VAL A 45 -21.22 -7.13 -10.44
CA VAL A 45 -19.89 -6.51 -10.55
C VAL A 45 -18.87 -7.60 -10.73
N ILE A 46 -18.09 -7.53 -11.81
CA ILE A 46 -17.04 -8.51 -12.13
C ILE A 46 -15.70 -7.79 -12.09
N MET A 47 -14.73 -8.37 -11.40
CA MET A 47 -13.39 -7.79 -11.24
C MET A 47 -12.34 -8.76 -11.78
N MET A 48 -11.57 -8.30 -12.76
CA MET A 48 -10.42 -9.03 -13.27
C MET A 48 -9.23 -8.77 -12.33
N VAL A 49 -8.69 -9.84 -11.76
CA VAL A 49 -7.59 -9.75 -10.78
C VAL A 49 -6.31 -10.27 -11.40
N ASN A 50 -5.26 -9.46 -11.31
CA ASN A 50 -3.91 -9.80 -11.76
C ASN A 50 -3.12 -10.42 -10.60
N ALA A 51 -2.14 -11.29 -10.88
CA ALA A 51 -1.32 -11.96 -9.85
C ALA A 51 -0.50 -11.03 -8.94
N LYS A 52 -0.45 -9.74 -9.25
CA LYS A 52 0.25 -8.71 -8.45
C LYS A 52 -0.57 -8.18 -7.28
N LEU A 53 -1.89 -8.39 -7.27
CA LEU A 53 -2.77 -7.86 -6.23
C LEU A 53 -2.73 -8.78 -5.00
N GLU A 54 -2.29 -8.25 -3.87
CA GLU A 54 -2.34 -8.97 -2.60
C GLU A 54 -3.79 -9.23 -2.17
N PRO A 55 -4.10 -10.43 -1.63
CA PRO A 55 -5.45 -10.76 -1.17
C PRO A 55 -6.00 -9.80 -0.12
N ALA A 56 -5.13 -9.26 0.75
CA ALA A 56 -5.51 -8.28 1.76
C ALA A 56 -6.02 -6.98 1.12
N THR A 57 -5.30 -6.45 0.13
CA THR A 57 -5.68 -5.25 -0.62
C THR A 57 -6.98 -5.45 -1.40
N ALA A 58 -7.16 -6.62 -2.04
CA ALA A 58 -8.40 -6.96 -2.73
C ALA A 58 -9.61 -6.98 -1.78
N LYS A 59 -9.43 -7.58 -0.59
CA LYS A 59 -10.47 -7.62 0.45
C LYS A 59 -10.79 -6.22 0.97
N GLY A 60 -9.76 -5.39 1.20
CA GLY A 60 -9.91 -4.01 1.64
C GLY A 60 -10.67 -3.15 0.62
N MET A 61 -10.43 -3.33 -0.68
CA MET A 61 -11.14 -2.59 -1.72
C MET A 61 -12.62 -2.97 -1.80
N VAL A 62 -12.96 -4.27 -1.74
CA VAL A 62 -14.34 -4.75 -1.91
C VAL A 62 -15.19 -4.60 -0.65
N LYS A 63 -14.60 -4.81 0.54
CA LYS A 63 -15.30 -4.73 1.84
C LYS A 63 -14.97 -3.47 2.64
N GLY A 64 -14.17 -2.57 2.08
CA GLY A 64 -13.76 -1.35 2.74
C GLY A 64 -14.91 -0.36 2.89
N GLU A 65 -14.72 0.58 3.80
CA GLU A 65 -15.64 1.70 3.98
C GLU A 65 -15.38 2.79 2.93
N ALA A 66 -16.32 3.72 2.80
CA ALA A 66 -16.11 4.89 1.95
C ALA A 66 -14.94 5.73 2.49
N ASP A 67 -14.15 6.30 1.58
CA ASP A 67 -13.01 7.12 1.95
C ASP A 67 -13.46 8.34 2.76
N ARG A 68 -12.64 8.72 3.75
CA ARG A 68 -12.84 9.96 4.49
C ARG A 68 -12.61 11.14 3.54
N LEU A 69 -13.46 12.17 3.66
CA LEU A 69 -13.23 13.42 2.94
C LEU A 69 -12.13 14.21 3.67
N ASP A 70 -10.88 14.03 3.28
CA ASP A 70 -9.75 14.82 3.78
C ASP A 70 -9.54 16.09 2.93
N SER A 71 -9.19 17.19 3.59
CA SER A 71 -8.95 18.47 2.92
C SER A 71 -7.68 18.42 2.08
N ALA A 72 -7.79 18.71 0.79
CA ALA A 72 -6.65 18.94 -0.11
C ALA A 72 -6.25 20.44 -0.19
N PHE A 73 -6.57 21.23 0.85
CA PHE A 73 -6.29 22.66 0.85
C PHE A 73 -4.78 22.91 0.78
N HIS A 74 -4.36 23.74 -0.18
CA HIS A 74 -2.99 24.19 -0.35
C HIS A 74 -2.96 25.67 -0.74
N LEU A 75 -1.92 26.39 -0.33
CA LEU A 75 -1.74 27.80 -0.69
C LEU A 75 -1.25 27.91 -2.14
N GLY A 76 -1.94 28.72 -2.93
CA GLY A 76 -1.51 29.09 -4.28
C GLY A 76 -1.22 30.59 -4.38
N TYR A 77 -0.26 30.98 -5.21
CA TYR A 77 0.11 32.39 -5.39
C TYR A 77 -1.09 33.28 -5.74
N ASN A 78 -1.94 32.83 -6.67
CA ASN A 78 -3.13 33.57 -7.08
C ASN A 78 -4.13 33.77 -5.92
N MET A 79 -4.30 32.75 -5.07
CA MET A 79 -5.15 32.83 -3.87
C MET A 79 -4.62 33.88 -2.89
N VAL A 80 -3.33 33.84 -2.56
CA VAL A 80 -2.72 34.79 -1.62
C VAL A 80 -2.81 36.23 -2.15
N LEU A 81 -2.49 36.44 -3.42
CA LEU A 81 -2.58 37.78 -4.05
C LEU A 81 -4.01 38.32 -4.06
N ASN A 82 -5.01 37.47 -4.33
CA ASN A 82 -6.40 37.88 -4.27
C ASN A 82 -6.86 38.20 -2.85
N LEU A 83 -6.38 37.46 -1.84
CA LEU A 83 -6.70 37.73 -0.44
C LEU A 83 -6.08 39.03 0.04
N MET A 84 -4.82 39.30 -0.32
CA MET A 84 -4.17 40.59 -0.02
C MET A 84 -4.83 41.79 -0.69
N ARG A 85 -5.50 41.59 -1.84
CA ARG A 85 -6.21 42.65 -2.56
C ARG A 85 -7.54 43.04 -1.92
N VAL A 86 -8.21 42.11 -1.23
CA VAL A 86 -9.54 42.34 -0.67
C VAL A 86 -9.39 42.87 0.76
N GLU A 87 -9.75 44.14 0.97
CA GLU A 87 -9.77 44.73 2.31
C GLU A 87 -10.77 43.97 3.22
N GLY A 88 -10.28 43.50 4.37
CA GLY A 88 -11.08 42.78 5.37
C GLY A 88 -10.89 41.26 5.42
N VAL A 89 -10.10 40.66 4.52
CA VAL A 89 -9.77 39.23 4.59
C VAL A 89 -8.26 39.04 4.48
N SER A 90 -7.63 38.51 5.53
CA SER A 90 -6.21 38.18 5.49
C SER A 90 -6.00 36.69 5.11
N PRO A 91 -4.85 36.33 4.50
CA PRO A 91 -4.51 34.93 4.26
C PRO A 91 -4.53 34.07 5.53
N GLU A 92 -4.12 34.64 6.66
CA GLU A 92 -4.12 34.01 7.99
C GLU A 92 -5.55 33.68 8.43
N TYR A 93 -6.49 34.60 8.23
CA TYR A 93 -7.90 34.37 8.53
C TYR A 93 -8.50 33.19 7.75
N MET A 94 -8.11 33.03 6.47
CA MET A 94 -8.51 31.87 5.68
C MET A 94 -7.88 30.58 6.19
N LEU A 95 -6.60 30.61 6.57
CA LEU A 95 -5.88 29.45 7.09
C LEU A 95 -6.49 28.96 8.41
N GLU A 96 -6.84 29.84 9.32
CA GLU A 96 -7.49 29.46 10.59
C GLU A 96 -8.85 28.78 10.40
N ARG A 97 -9.58 29.16 9.35
CA ARG A 97 -10.94 28.64 9.06
C ARG A 97 -10.97 27.58 7.96
N CYS A 98 -9.82 27.15 7.44
CA CYS A 98 -9.80 26.15 6.39
C CYS A 98 -10.19 24.77 6.93
N PHE A 99 -10.81 23.94 6.09
CA PHE A 99 -11.25 22.60 6.49
C PHE A 99 -10.07 21.72 6.95
N TYR A 100 -8.88 21.93 6.39
CA TYR A 100 -7.65 21.25 6.81
C TYR A 100 -7.31 21.54 8.29
N GLN A 101 -7.36 22.82 8.70
CA GLN A 101 -7.10 23.22 10.08
C GLN A 101 -8.18 22.69 11.03
N TYR A 102 -9.45 22.71 10.61
CA TYR A 102 -10.54 22.11 11.38
C TYR A 102 -10.34 20.61 11.62
N GLN A 103 -9.96 19.86 10.57
CA GLN A 103 -9.69 18.42 10.68
C GLN A 103 -8.51 18.13 11.60
N ASN A 104 -7.42 18.90 11.50
CA ASN A 104 -6.27 18.72 12.38
C ASN A 104 -6.60 19.09 13.83
N GLY A 105 -7.26 20.22 14.06
CA GLY A 105 -7.70 20.63 15.39
C GLY A 105 -8.64 19.61 16.05
N THR A 106 -9.49 18.94 15.27
CA THR A 106 -10.36 17.86 15.78
C THR A 106 -9.58 16.57 16.10
N LYS A 107 -8.50 16.28 15.36
CA LYS A 107 -7.68 15.08 15.56
C LYS A 107 -6.74 15.19 16.77
N VAL A 108 -6.26 16.39 17.09
CA VAL A 108 -5.26 16.63 18.16
C VAL A 108 -5.70 16.08 19.53
N PRO A 109 -6.89 16.40 20.08
CA PRO A 109 -7.28 15.91 21.40
C PRO A 109 -7.38 14.38 21.48
N ALA A 110 -7.82 13.73 20.40
CA ALA A 110 -7.89 12.27 20.34
C ALA A 110 -6.49 11.63 20.34
N LEU A 111 -5.52 12.25 19.66
CA LEU A 111 -4.13 11.81 19.66
C LEU A 111 -3.46 12.06 21.01
N GLU A 112 -3.72 13.19 21.65
CA GLU A 112 -3.23 13.49 23.01
C GLU A 112 -3.77 12.49 24.02
N ALA A 113 -5.05 12.12 23.93
CA ALA A 113 -5.64 11.08 24.78
C ALA A 113 -5.01 9.70 24.55
N GLN A 114 -4.76 9.32 23.29
CA GLN A 114 -4.07 8.06 22.97
C GLN A 114 -2.62 8.05 23.46
N LEU A 115 -1.93 9.18 23.37
CA LEU A 115 -0.56 9.33 23.88
C LEU A 115 -0.55 9.16 25.40
N ALA A 116 -1.46 9.81 26.11
CA ALA A 116 -1.60 9.66 27.56
C ALA A 116 -1.91 8.20 27.96
N GLU A 117 -2.81 7.51 27.25
CA GLU A 117 -3.13 6.09 27.49
C GLU A 117 -1.92 5.18 27.26
N LEU A 118 -1.13 5.44 26.21
CA LEU A 118 0.08 4.66 25.92
C LEU A 118 1.21 4.95 26.91
N GLU A 119 1.36 6.19 27.38
CA GLU A 119 2.30 6.56 28.43
C GLU A 119 1.94 5.90 29.76
N GLU A 120 0.66 5.83 30.11
CA GLU A 120 0.18 5.12 31.29
C GLU A 120 0.48 3.61 31.19
N LYS A 121 0.15 2.97 30.06
CA LYS A 121 0.49 1.55 29.82
C LYS A 121 1.99 1.29 29.89
N LYS A 122 2.82 2.23 29.40
CA LYS A 122 4.27 2.14 29.51
C LYS A 122 4.71 2.24 30.97
N ALA A 123 4.13 3.15 31.75
CA ALA A 123 4.44 3.32 33.16
C ALA A 123 4.00 2.11 34.02
N GLU A 124 2.91 1.45 33.67
CA GLU A 124 2.45 0.21 34.31
C GLU A 124 3.37 -0.97 34.06
N LEU A 125 4.04 -1.01 32.90
CA LEU A 125 4.98 -2.07 32.52
C LEU A 125 6.31 -1.91 33.25
N VAL A 126 6.36 -2.37 34.51
CA VAL A 126 7.62 -2.45 35.27
C VAL A 126 8.35 -3.75 34.91
N VAL A 127 9.39 -3.62 34.10
CA VAL A 127 10.28 -4.74 33.74
C VAL A 127 11.45 -4.79 34.75
N PRO A 128 11.66 -5.91 35.46
CA PRO A 128 12.82 -6.04 36.35
C PRO A 128 14.11 -6.05 35.55
N GLU A 129 15.15 -5.34 36.02
CA GLU A 129 16.46 -5.27 35.37
C GLU A 129 16.39 -4.82 33.90
N GLU A 130 15.62 -3.76 33.63
CA GLU A 130 15.37 -3.22 32.28
C GLU A 130 16.66 -2.98 31.47
N GLU A 131 17.71 -2.44 32.10
CA GLU A 131 19.00 -2.17 31.45
C GLU A 131 19.69 -3.46 30.95
N SER A 132 19.71 -4.52 31.77
CA SER A 132 20.31 -5.80 31.38
C SER A 132 19.47 -6.53 30.33
N ILE A 133 18.14 -6.42 30.41
CA ILE A 133 17.23 -7.00 29.41
C ILE A 133 17.32 -6.25 28.09
N SER A 134 17.45 -4.92 28.09
CA SER A 134 17.65 -4.15 26.86
C SER A 134 18.95 -4.53 26.17
N GLU A 135 20.06 -4.65 26.90
CA GLU A 135 21.33 -5.10 26.35
C GLU A 135 21.22 -6.51 25.76
N TYR A 136 20.58 -7.44 26.48
CA TYR A 136 20.35 -8.80 25.97
C TYR A 136 19.50 -8.81 24.70
N TYR A 137 18.43 -8.00 24.66
CA TYR A 137 17.54 -7.89 23.52
C TYR A 137 18.28 -7.32 22.30
N GLU A 138 19.06 -6.27 22.47
CA GLU A 138 19.88 -5.66 21.41
C GLU A 138 20.87 -6.68 20.83
N ILE A 139 21.58 -7.41 21.68
CA ILE A 139 22.51 -8.46 21.23
C ILE A 139 21.77 -9.55 20.45
N ARG A 140 20.58 -9.95 20.92
CA ARG A 140 19.78 -10.99 20.27
C ARG A 140 19.23 -10.53 18.92
N ASP A 141 18.76 -9.30 18.82
CA ASP A 141 18.28 -8.70 17.57
C ASP A 141 19.42 -8.58 16.55
N GLN A 142 20.59 -8.10 16.99
CA GLN A 142 21.81 -8.07 16.17
C GLN A 142 22.22 -9.47 15.69
N LEU A 143 22.11 -10.49 16.54
CA LEU A 143 22.41 -11.88 16.16
C LEU A 143 21.43 -12.40 15.11
N ASP A 144 20.15 -12.05 15.21
CA ASP A 144 19.13 -12.39 14.22
C ASP A 144 19.35 -11.67 12.89
N GLU A 145 19.75 -10.39 12.90
CA GLU A 145 20.15 -9.64 11.70
C GLU A 145 21.39 -10.25 11.02
N LEU A 146 22.47 -10.45 11.78
CA LEU A 146 23.69 -11.10 11.26
C LEU A 146 23.40 -12.52 10.77
N GLY A 147 22.48 -13.24 11.42
CA GLY A 147 22.01 -14.54 10.97
C GLY A 147 21.28 -14.49 9.62
N LYS A 148 20.50 -13.43 9.34
CA LYS A 148 19.87 -13.21 8.04
C LYS A 148 20.90 -12.89 6.97
N ASP A 149 21.89 -12.06 7.28
CA ASP A 149 22.97 -11.71 6.35
C ASP A 149 23.82 -12.93 6.00
N PHE A 150 24.20 -13.70 7.00
CA PHE A 150 24.94 -14.95 6.82
C PHE A 150 24.18 -15.95 5.94
N ARG A 151 22.86 -16.11 6.16
CA ARG A 151 22.00 -16.93 5.30
C ARG A 151 21.96 -16.40 3.86
N THR A 152 21.89 -15.09 3.68
CA THR A 152 21.87 -14.47 2.34
C THR A 152 23.17 -14.76 1.58
N VAL A 153 24.32 -14.72 2.27
CA VAL A 153 25.62 -15.06 1.68
C VAL A 153 25.69 -16.55 1.33
N ILE A 154 25.33 -17.46 2.24
CA ILE A 154 25.38 -18.91 1.98
C ILE A 154 24.46 -19.32 0.83
N THR A 155 23.24 -18.77 0.79
CA THR A 155 22.25 -19.09 -0.23
C THR A 155 22.51 -18.41 -1.56
N HIS A 156 23.49 -17.51 -1.63
CA HIS A 156 23.89 -16.88 -2.89
C HIS A 156 24.33 -17.95 -3.92
N PRO A 157 23.89 -17.85 -5.20
CA PRO A 157 24.14 -18.89 -6.19
C PRO A 157 25.61 -19.28 -6.35
N THR A 158 26.55 -18.33 -6.23
CA THR A 158 27.99 -18.59 -6.29
C THR A 158 28.47 -19.64 -5.29
N TYR A 159 27.90 -19.66 -4.08
CA TYR A 159 28.33 -20.56 -3.01
C TYR A 159 27.43 -21.79 -2.88
N ALA A 160 26.11 -21.64 -3.10
CA ALA A 160 25.15 -22.73 -2.93
C ALA A 160 25.13 -23.74 -4.10
N LEU A 161 25.31 -23.30 -5.34
CA LEU A 161 25.11 -24.14 -6.53
C LEU A 161 25.98 -25.42 -6.58
N PRO A 162 27.28 -25.38 -6.24
CA PRO A 162 28.12 -26.60 -6.23
C PRO A 162 27.62 -27.69 -5.27
N PHE A 163 26.84 -27.27 -4.27
CA PHE A 163 26.35 -28.11 -3.20
C PHE A 163 24.91 -28.58 -3.43
N LEU A 164 24.17 -28.06 -4.41
CA LEU A 164 22.77 -28.48 -4.67
C LEU A 164 22.68 -29.74 -5.56
N GLN A 165 23.37 -30.80 -5.16
CA GLN A 165 23.29 -32.10 -5.84
C GLN A 165 21.99 -32.84 -5.49
N PRO A 166 21.40 -33.61 -6.43
CA PRO A 166 20.26 -34.47 -6.14
C PRO A 166 20.55 -35.41 -4.97
N GLY A 167 19.60 -35.53 -4.04
CA GLY A 167 19.75 -36.36 -2.84
C GLY A 167 20.30 -35.64 -1.61
N ARG A 168 20.69 -34.36 -1.72
CA ARG A 168 21.17 -33.59 -0.56
C ARG A 168 20.04 -33.16 0.37
N LEU A 169 20.26 -33.25 1.68
CA LEU A 169 19.37 -32.73 2.70
C LEU A 169 19.50 -31.20 2.81
N VAL A 170 18.37 -30.51 2.80
CA VAL A 170 18.26 -29.06 2.95
C VAL A 170 17.11 -28.72 3.89
N THR A 171 17.28 -27.68 4.71
CA THR A 171 16.19 -27.10 5.50
C THR A 171 15.48 -26.04 4.67
N VAL A 172 14.18 -26.17 4.50
CA VAL A 172 13.39 -25.22 3.69
C VAL A 172 12.56 -24.35 4.62
N LYS A 173 12.90 -23.07 4.68
CA LYS A 173 12.14 -22.04 5.40
C LYS A 173 11.76 -20.93 4.43
N HIS A 174 10.47 -20.61 4.36
CA HIS A 174 9.95 -19.50 3.54
C HIS A 174 9.19 -18.51 4.44
N GLY A 175 9.81 -17.35 4.69
CA GLY A 175 9.27 -16.38 5.65
C GLY A 175 9.12 -17.01 7.03
N ASP A 176 7.90 -17.05 7.54
CA ASP A 176 7.56 -17.64 8.84
C ASP A 176 7.21 -19.15 8.76
N GLN A 177 7.09 -19.69 7.55
CA GLN A 177 6.78 -21.10 7.36
C GLN A 177 8.06 -21.94 7.32
N ASP A 178 8.23 -22.78 8.33
CA ASP A 178 9.27 -23.80 8.36
C ASP A 178 8.71 -25.12 7.83
N PHE A 179 9.21 -25.55 6.67
CA PHE A 179 8.86 -26.82 6.05
C PHE A 179 9.74 -27.97 6.56
N GLY A 180 10.72 -27.67 7.42
CA GLY A 180 11.65 -28.63 7.98
C GLY A 180 12.68 -29.14 6.96
N TRP A 181 13.08 -30.40 7.12
CA TRP A 181 14.08 -31.05 6.27
C TRP A 181 13.44 -31.61 5.00
N GLY A 182 14.03 -31.28 3.86
CA GLY A 182 13.71 -31.82 2.54
C GLY A 182 14.94 -32.35 1.83
N VAL A 183 14.70 -33.03 0.70
CA VAL A 183 15.76 -33.55 -0.18
C VAL A 183 15.73 -32.78 -1.50
N VAL A 184 16.89 -32.35 -1.99
CA VAL A 184 17.00 -31.72 -3.30
C VAL A 184 16.72 -32.75 -4.39
N VAL A 185 15.71 -32.50 -5.23
CA VAL A 185 15.39 -33.35 -6.39
C VAL A 185 16.16 -32.89 -7.62
N ASN A 186 16.03 -31.61 -7.96
CA ASN A 186 16.73 -30.98 -9.08
C ASN A 186 16.73 -29.45 -8.88
N PHE A 187 17.63 -28.73 -9.54
CA PHE A 187 17.60 -27.28 -9.62
C PHE A 187 17.67 -26.84 -11.08
N THR A 188 16.94 -25.78 -11.41
CA THR A 188 16.94 -25.20 -12.76
C THR A 188 17.03 -23.68 -12.65
N GLN A 189 17.85 -23.06 -13.48
CA GLN A 189 17.89 -21.60 -13.55
C GLN A 189 16.55 -21.08 -14.06
N ARG A 190 15.92 -20.20 -13.26
CA ARG A 190 14.68 -19.56 -13.67
C ARG A 190 14.99 -18.56 -14.78
N ALA A 191 14.52 -18.86 -15.99
CA ALA A 191 14.55 -17.89 -17.07
C ALA A 191 13.72 -16.66 -16.66
N ALA A 192 14.24 -15.45 -16.89
CA ALA A 192 13.52 -14.24 -16.60
C ALA A 192 12.15 -14.26 -17.32
N PRO A 193 11.06 -13.83 -16.66
CA PRO A 193 9.77 -13.74 -17.33
C PRO A 193 9.92 -12.80 -18.52
N LYS A 194 9.55 -13.25 -19.73
CA LYS A 194 9.43 -12.38 -20.90
C LYS A 194 8.36 -11.35 -20.61
N VAL A 195 8.75 -10.19 -20.09
CA VAL A 195 7.86 -9.03 -20.01
C VAL A 195 7.58 -8.62 -21.46
N ARG A 196 6.42 -9.05 -22.00
CA ARG A 196 5.87 -8.41 -23.19
C ARG A 196 5.55 -6.97 -22.78
N ALA A 197 6.40 -6.04 -23.17
CA ALA A 197 6.03 -4.63 -23.14
C ALA A 197 4.72 -4.48 -23.94
N PRO A 198 3.69 -3.80 -23.41
CA PRO A 198 2.55 -3.46 -24.23
C PRO A 198 3.04 -2.60 -25.40
N PRO A 199 2.51 -2.78 -26.63
CA PRO A 199 2.92 -1.95 -27.75
C PRO A 199 2.54 -0.51 -27.44
N ILE A 200 3.54 0.33 -27.18
CA ILE A 200 3.39 1.78 -27.18
C ILE A 200 2.96 2.13 -28.61
N ARG A 201 1.67 2.36 -28.83
CA ARG A 201 1.19 3.00 -30.05
C ARG A 201 1.65 4.45 -29.99
N LEU A 202 2.82 4.72 -30.57
CA LEU A 202 3.16 6.06 -31.03
C LEU A 202 2.12 6.40 -32.09
N PHE A 203 1.16 7.27 -31.75
CA PHE A 203 0.40 7.98 -32.77
C PHE A 203 1.41 8.89 -33.48
N SER A 204 1.81 8.52 -34.70
CA SER A 204 2.46 9.47 -35.60
C SER A 204 1.42 10.52 -35.97
N ALA A 205 1.72 11.77 -35.63
CA ALA A 205 1.03 12.92 -36.17
C ALA A 205 1.64 13.17 -37.57
N ASP A 206 1.18 12.42 -38.57
CA ASP A 206 1.43 12.74 -39.97
C ASP A 206 0.18 13.42 -40.53
N GLU A 207 0.29 14.74 -40.60
CA GLU A 207 -0.09 15.59 -41.74
C GLU A 207 -1.35 15.21 -42.53
N HIS A 208 -2.46 15.86 -42.15
CA HIS A 208 -3.45 16.27 -43.14
C HIS A 208 -2.88 17.42 -43.97
N ALA A 209 -2.40 17.11 -45.16
CA ALA A 209 -2.26 18.04 -46.27
C ALA A 209 -2.97 17.44 -47.49
N GLU A 210 -4.22 17.82 -47.68
CA GLU A 210 -4.90 18.07 -48.97
C GLU A 210 -6.18 18.87 -48.72
#